data_AF-K1YFA1-F1
#
_entry.id   AF-K1YFA1-F1
#
_cell.length_a   1.000
_cell.length_b   1.000
_cell.length_c   1.000
_cell.angle_alpha   90.00
_cell.angle_beta   90.00
_cell.angle_gamma   90.00
#
_symmetry.space_group_name_H-M   'P 1'
#
loop_
_entity.id
_entity.type
_entity.pdbx_description
1 polymer ?
#
loop_
_entity_poly.entity_id
_entity_poly.type
_entity_poly.pdbx_seq_one_letter_code
_entity_poly.pdbx_strand_id
1 'polypeptide(L)'
;MLDIKYLRQNCDFVIGKMRERGQAMNLDRFVALDAKRRDVIREAEGLRNERNAVSKRVGEKKKNSEDAEELIARMGDVSSRIKELDESLKQTDEELQAILMTIPNIP
;
A
#
# COMPACT_ATOMS: atom_id res chain seq x y z
N MET A 1 11.77 18.31 -0.93
CA MET A 1 10.39 17.80 -0.83
C MET A 1 10.30 17.08 0.51
N LEU A 2 9.24 17.31 1.29
CA LEU A 2 9.11 16.74 2.63
C LEU A 2 8.97 15.20 2.52
N ASP A 3 9.67 14.45 3.36
CA ASP A 3 9.56 12.98 3.37
C ASP A 3 8.19 12.57 3.94
N ILE A 4 7.52 11.62 3.27
CA ILE A 4 6.25 11.04 3.72
C ILE A 4 6.33 10.47 5.14
N LYS A 5 7.47 9.87 5.49
CA LYS A 5 7.76 9.34 6.83
C LYS A 5 7.82 10.46 7.85
N TYR A 6 8.45 11.58 7.49
CA TYR A 6 8.55 12.74 8.36
C TYR A 6 7.17 13.35 8.61
N LEU A 7 6.39 13.56 7.55
CA LEU A 7 5.03 14.11 7.66
C LEU A 7 4.15 13.24 8.55
N ARG A 8 4.22 11.91 8.37
CA ARG A 8 3.47 10.97 9.21
C ARG A 8 3.84 11.03 10.68
N GLN A 9 5.13 11.17 11.00
CA GLN A 9 5.59 11.22 12.39
C GLN A 9 5.35 12.59 13.04
N ASN A 10 5.21 13.64 12.24
CA ASN A 10 5.21 15.03 12.70
C ASN A 10 4.02 15.83 12.14
N CYS A 11 2.87 15.18 11.86
CA CYS A 11 1.70 15.82 11.24
C CYS A 11 1.29 17.12 11.96
N ASP A 12 1.18 17.05 13.29
CA ASP A 12 0.76 18.19 14.12
C ASP A 12 1.77 19.34 14.06
N PHE A 13 3.07 19.01 14.05
CA PHE A 13 4.14 19.99 13.91
C PHE A 13 4.07 20.70 12.55
N VAL A 14 3.86 19.94 11.47
CA VAL A 14 3.70 20.51 10.12
C VAL A 14 2.48 21.42 10.05
N ILE A 15 1.33 21.00 10.59
CA ILE A 15 0.11 21.82 10.64
C ILE A 15 0.37 23.12 11.43
N GLY A 16 1.07 23.04 12.56
CA GLY A 16 1.47 24.22 13.35
C GLY A 16 2.33 25.19 12.55
N LYS A 17 3.36 24.69 11.85
CA LYS A 17 4.23 25.51 11.00
C LYS A 17 3.52 26.14 9.81
N MET A 18 2.54 25.46 9.23
CA MET A 18 1.71 26.06 8.17
C MET A 18 0.80 27.17 8.72
N ARG A 19 0.21 26.98 9.91
CA ARG A 19 -0.57 28.03 10.58
C ARG A 19 0.27 29.26 10.93
N GLU A 20 1.50 29.10 11.42
CA GLU A 20 2.44 30.22 11.66
C GLU A 20 2.69 31.06 10.38
N ARG A 21 2.63 30.42 9.21
CA ARG A 21 2.75 31.06 7.89
C ARG A 21 1.44 31.64 7.35
N GLY A 22 0.36 31.59 8.13
CA GLY A 22 -0.98 32.02 7.68
C GLY A 22 -1.64 31.06 6.68
N GLN A 23 -1.09 29.86 6.48
CA GLN A 23 -1.65 28.84 5.60
C GLN A 23 -2.33 27.76 6.44
N ALA A 24 -3.67 27.81 6.51
CA ALA A 24 -4.42 26.71 7.10
C ALA A 24 -4.37 25.49 6.17
N MET A 25 -3.80 24.40 6.65
CA MET A 25 -3.74 23.13 5.92
C MET A 25 -4.39 22.03 6.76
N ASN A 26 -5.11 21.14 6.08
CA ASN A 26 -5.70 19.94 6.67
C ASN A 26 -4.96 18.71 6.11
N LEU A 27 -4.47 17.84 6.99
CA LEU A 27 -3.76 16.60 6.64
C LEU A 27 -4.60 15.33 6.88
N ASP A 28 -5.89 15.44 7.16
CA ASP A 28 -6.78 14.30 7.39
C ASP A 28 -6.82 13.38 6.16
N ARG A 29 -6.84 13.98 4.96
CA ARG A 29 -6.76 13.22 3.71
C ARG A 29 -5.42 12.48 3.58
N PHE A 30 -4.32 13.10 3.98
CA PHE A 30 -3.00 12.46 4.00
C PHE A 30 -2.98 11.26 4.95
N VAL A 31 -3.50 11.43 6.17
CA VAL A 31 -3.55 10.37 7.18
C VAL A 31 -4.40 9.19 6.69
N ALA A 32 -5.57 9.46 6.09
CA ALA A 32 -6.43 8.42 5.53
C ALA A 32 -5.75 7.66 4.38
N LEU A 33 -5.05 8.36 3.50
CA LEU A 33 -4.32 7.75 2.38
C LEU A 33 -3.10 6.95 2.85
N ASP A 34 -2.34 7.42 3.84
CA ASP A 34 -1.21 6.65 4.39
C ASP A 34 -1.71 5.36 5.08
N ALA A 35 -2.83 5.43 5.80
CA ALA A 35 -3.47 4.25 6.38
C ALA A 35 -3.86 3.25 5.28
N LYS A 36 -4.59 3.70 4.25
CA LYS A 36 -4.96 2.88 3.10
C LYS A 36 -3.74 2.25 2.43
N ARG A 37 -2.69 3.04 2.19
CA ARG A 37 -1.42 2.59 1.59
C ARG A 37 -0.82 1.43 2.38
N ARG A 38 -0.77 1.55 3.71
CA ARG A 38 -0.20 0.52 4.58
C ARG A 38 -1.03 -0.75 4.60
N ASP A 39 -2.35 -0.63 4.58
CA ASP A 39 -3.26 -1.78 4.55
C ASP A 39 -3.15 -2.52 3.22
N VAL A 40 -3.12 -1.80 2.10
CA VAL A 40 -2.90 -2.38 0.76
C VAL A 40 -1.57 -3.12 0.68
N ILE A 41 -0.48 -2.53 1.20
CA ILE A 41 0.83 -3.20 1.24
C ILE A 41 0.75 -4.49 2.05
N ARG A 42 0.12 -4.45 3.24
CA ARG A 42 -0.02 -5.62 4.10
C ARG A 42 -0.83 -6.73 3.42
N GLU A 43 -1.95 -6.38 2.77
CA GLU A 43 -2.77 -7.33 2.03
C GLU A 43 -2.00 -7.95 0.86
N ALA A 44 -1.29 -7.13 0.09
CA ALA A 44 -0.47 -7.60 -1.04
C ALA A 44 0.66 -8.53 -0.60
N GLU A 45 1.34 -8.23 0.50
CA GLU A 45 2.36 -9.11 1.09
C GLU A 45 1.76 -10.43 1.59
N GLY A 46 0.60 -10.39 2.24
CA GLY A 46 -0.14 -11.58 2.66
C GLY A 46 -0.49 -12.49 1.48
N LEU A 47 -1.03 -11.93 0.40
CA LEU A 47 -1.38 -12.66 -0.81
C LEU A 47 -0.17 -13.19 -1.56
N ARG A 48 0.95 -12.46 -1.60
CA ARG A 48 2.21 -12.96 -2.18
C ARG A 48 2.73 -14.18 -1.40
N ASN A 49 2.63 -14.16 -0.07
CA ASN A 49 2.97 -15.30 0.77
C ASN A 49 2.04 -16.49 0.51
N GLU A 50 0.73 -16.25 0.42
CA GLU A 50 -0.26 -17.29 0.09
C GLU A 50 0.03 -17.91 -1.28
N ARG A 51 0.25 -17.09 -2.32
CA ARG A 51 0.60 -17.56 -3.67
C ARG A 51 1.83 -18.47 -3.67
N ASN A 52 2.88 -18.08 -2.95
CA ASN A 52 4.10 -18.88 -2.86
C ASN A 52 3.85 -20.22 -2.14
N ALA A 53 3.06 -20.20 -1.07
CA ALA A 53 2.67 -21.41 -0.34
C ALA A 53 1.82 -22.36 -1.20
N VAL A 54 0.84 -21.82 -1.94
CA VAL A 54 -0.02 -22.58 -2.86
C VAL A 54 0.82 -23.17 -3.99
N SER A 55 1.74 -22.41 -4.59
CA SER A 55 2.64 -22.89 -5.65
C SER A 55 3.47 -24.09 -5.20
N LYS A 56 3.99 -24.06 -3.97
CA LYS A 56 4.71 -25.20 -3.39
C LYS A 56 3.82 -26.44 -3.25
N ARG A 57 2.59 -26.28 -2.73
CA ARG A 57 1.61 -27.37 -2.59
C ARG A 57 1.19 -27.97 -3.94
N VAL A 58 1.05 -27.14 -4.98
CA VAL A 58 0.76 -27.60 -6.35
C VAL A 58 1.90 -28.47 -6.87
N GLY A 59 3.16 -28.06 -6.65
CA GLY A 59 4.33 -28.86 -7.03
C GLY A 59 4.38 -30.23 -6.32
N GLU A 60 4.08 -30.26 -5.02
CA GLU A 60 4.00 -31.49 -4.23
C GLU A 60 2.89 -32.43 -4.72
N LYS A 61 1.68 -31.91 -4.95
CA LYS A 61 0.55 -32.69 -5.48
C LYS A 61 0.82 -33.26 -6.86
N LYS A 62 1.35 -32.46 -7.78
CA LYS A 62 1.74 -32.93 -9.12
C LYS A 62 2.81 -34.02 -9.06
N LYS A 63 3.77 -33.92 -8.14
CA LYS A 63 4.78 -34.96 -7.93
C LYS A 63 4.17 -36.27 -7.43
N ASN A 64 3.12 -36.19 -6.61
CA ASN A 64 2.39 -37.34 -6.09
C ASN A 64 1.30 -37.86 -7.05
N SER A 65 1.17 -37.30 -8.27
CA SER A 65 0.07 -37.59 -9.20
C SER A 65 -1.32 -37.33 -8.61
N GLU A 66 -1.42 -36.38 -7.68
CA GLU A 66 -2.68 -35.92 -7.10
C GLU A 66 -3.25 -34.73 -7.89
N ASP A 67 -4.57 -34.58 -7.85
CA ASP A 67 -5.25 -33.41 -8.42
C ASP A 67 -4.89 -32.12 -7.65
N ALA A 68 -4.65 -31.05 -8.42
CA ALA A 68 -4.27 -29.72 -7.98
C ALA A 68 -5.06 -28.61 -8.70
N GLU A 69 -6.12 -28.93 -9.45
CA GLU A 69 -6.91 -27.94 -10.22
C GLU A 69 -7.46 -26.82 -9.33
N GLU A 70 -8.02 -27.15 -8.17
CA GLU A 70 -8.53 -26.14 -7.22
C GLU A 70 -7.44 -25.17 -6.73
N LEU A 71 -6.22 -25.69 -6.50
CA LEU A 71 -5.10 -24.86 -6.06
C LEU A 71 -4.58 -23.97 -7.19
N ILE A 72 -4.64 -24.45 -8.44
CA ILE A 72 -4.27 -23.66 -9.62
C ILE A 72 -5.28 -22.53 -9.83
N ALA A 73 -6.58 -22.80 -9.70
CA ALA A 73 -7.62 -21.78 -9.78
C ALA A 73 -7.43 -20.69 -8.71
N ARG A 74 -7.23 -21.09 -7.45
CA ARG A 74 -6.95 -20.17 -6.34
C ARG A 74 -5.70 -19.31 -6.59
N MET A 75 -4.67 -19.88 -7.21
CA MET A 75 -3.45 -19.13 -7.55
C MET A 75 -3.73 -18.04 -8.60
N GLY A 76 -4.64 -18.29 -9.54
CA GLY A 76 -5.15 -17.31 -10.50
C GLY A 76 -5.84 -16.14 -9.81
N ASP A 77 -6.79 -16.42 -8.91
CA ASP A 77 -7.53 -15.41 -8.16
C ASP A 77 -6.62 -14.54 -7.31
N VAL A 78 -5.68 -15.16 -6.58
CA VAL A 78 -4.68 -14.45 -5.78
C VAL A 78 -3.81 -13.55 -6.67
N SER A 79 -3.43 -14.01 -7.87
CA SER A 79 -2.63 -13.21 -8.80
C SER A 79 -3.39 -12.02 -9.35
N SER A 80 -4.68 -12.17 -9.65
CA SER A 80 -5.56 -11.07 -10.06
C SER A 80 -5.72 -10.05 -8.93
N ARG A 81 -5.95 -10.52 -7.70
CA ARG A 81 -6.08 -9.63 -6.54
C ARG A 81 -4.80 -8.85 -6.24
N ILE A 82 -3.63 -9.47 -6.35
CA ILE A 82 -2.35 -8.77 -6.21
C ILE A 82 -2.23 -7.63 -7.24
N LYS A 83 -2.65 -7.84 -8.49
CA LYS A 83 -2.61 -6.79 -9.52
C LYS A 83 -3.53 -5.61 -9.16
N GLU A 84 -4.74 -5.87 -8.70
CA GLU A 84 -5.67 -4.83 -8.26
C GLU A 84 -5.09 -4.01 -7.10
N LEU A 85 -4.46 -4.68 -6.13
CA LEU A 85 -3.83 -4.01 -5.00
C LEU A 85 -2.61 -3.19 -5.42
N ASP A 86 -1.79 -3.68 -6.34
CA ASP A 86 -0.64 -2.93 -6.87
C ASP A 86 -1.10 -1.68 -7.64
N GLU A 87 -2.21 -1.75 -8.38
CA GLU A 87 -2.80 -0.57 -9.04
C GLU A 87 -3.39 0.42 -8.03
N SER A 88 -4.14 -0.06 -7.03
CA SER A 88 -4.64 0.78 -5.95
C SER A 88 -3.50 1.44 -5.15
N LEU A 89 -2.39 0.73 -4.97
CA LEU A 89 -1.20 1.26 -4.29
C LEU A 89 -0.60 2.40 -5.09
N LYS A 90 -0.44 2.22 -6.40
CA LYS A 90 0.08 3.24 -7.31
C LYS A 90 -0.78 4.51 -7.28
N GLN A 91 -2.10 4.38 -7.37
CA GLN A 91 -3.02 5.52 -7.28
C GLN A 91 -2.90 6.23 -5.92
N THR A 92 -2.83 5.47 -4.83
CA THR A 92 -2.68 6.03 -3.48
C THR A 92 -1.35 6.77 -3.32
N ASP A 93 -0.27 6.24 -3.89
CA ASP A 93 1.05 6.89 -3.89
C ASP A 93 1.06 8.19 -4.70
N GLU A 94 0.39 8.23 -5.85
CA GLU A 94 0.24 9.44 -6.65
C GLU A 94 -0.55 10.52 -5.90
N GLU A 95 -1.65 10.17 -5.23
CA GLU A 95 -2.42 11.10 -4.40
C GLU A 95 -1.59 11.64 -3.21
N LEU A 96 -0.83 10.77 -2.54
CA LEU A 96 0.05 11.16 -1.44
C LEU A 96 1.16 12.10 -1.92
N GLN A 97 1.78 11.81 -3.07
CA GLN A 97 2.77 12.68 -3.68
C GLN A 97 2.19 14.06 -4.05
N ALA A 98 0.98 14.11 -4.60
CA ALA A 98 0.32 15.37 -4.91
C ALA A 98 0.12 16.24 -3.64
N ILE A 99 -0.26 15.62 -2.52
CA ILE A 99 -0.36 16.33 -1.24
C ILE A 99 1.02 16.82 -0.77
N LEU A 100 2.05 15.98 -0.85
CA LEU A 100 3.41 16.36 -0.44
C LEU A 100 3.97 17.53 -1.26
N MET A 101 3.61 17.63 -2.55
CA MET A 101 3.99 18.76 -3.41
C MET A 101 3.33 20.08 -3.01
N THR A 102 2.19 20.03 -2.32
CA THR A 102 1.53 21.25 -1.81
C THR A 102 2.17 21.80 -0.54
N ILE A 103 3.01 21.01 0.13
CA ILE A 103 3.63 21.37 1.40
C ILE A 103 4.96 22.08 1.13
N PRO A 104 5.09 23.37 1.48
CA PRO A 104 6.36 24.09 1.32
C PRO A 104 7.42 23.52 2.26
N ASN A 105 8.69 23.75 1.92
CA ASN A 105 9.78 23.29 2.78
C ASN A 105 9.69 23.95 4.17
N ILE A 106 9.83 23.11 5.20
CA ILE A 106 9.75 23.53 6.61
C ILE A 106 11.20 23.80 7.07
N PRO A 107 11.52 25.04 7.50
CA PRO A 107 12.82 25.38 8.05
C PRO A 107 13.01 24.80 9.46
#